data_AF-A0A7V3FV43-F1
#
_entry.id   AF-A0A7V3FV43-F1
#
_cell.length_a   1.000
_cell.length_b   1.000
_cell.length_c   1.000
_cell.angle_alpha   90.00
_cell.angle_beta   90.00
_cell.angle_gamma   90.00
#
_symmetry.space_group_name_H-M   'P 1'
#
loop_
_entity.id
_entity.type
_entity.pdbx_description
1 polymer ?
#
loop_
_entity_poly.entity_id
_entity_poly.type
_entity_poly.pdbx_seq_one_letter_code
_entity_poly.pdbx_strand_id
1 'polypeptide(L)'
;MIHPLRNYRSIAKANYISNLEDKFFTEYYNYLLGGLNVEKDEENSLLRINGFDLYNRGFQSTKTLSSYLIEECNKLEEDARTLIDEIVLSLLDDQKQREFIKNISTELQVLYDAIKEVELQAKNEIYRPILLNQVDSFNKLLHALYQPKKQNSGNAIPKIQWLESTNLLTTLFYELLNGQKKAKQKGVSNTKPFIRAKTTDIEKLLIDNFLDSDGKPLSPTTIKTYLNNSRPETRVDFPGRIELDFK
;
A
#
# COMPACT_ATOMS: atom_id res chain seq x y z
N MET A 1 1.71 -18.20 16.93
CA MET A 1 1.47 -16.86 16.34
C MET A 1 0.04 -16.48 16.65
N ILE A 2 -0.21 -15.30 17.21
CA ILE A 2 -1.56 -14.83 17.54
C ILE A 2 -2.21 -14.34 16.24
N HIS A 3 -3.47 -14.69 16.00
CA HIS A 3 -4.20 -14.19 14.84
C HIS A 3 -4.36 -12.66 14.90
N PRO A 4 -4.05 -11.88 13.85
CA PRO A 4 -4.06 -10.42 13.91
C PRO A 4 -5.41 -9.82 14.31
N LEU A 5 -6.50 -10.38 13.78
CA LEU A 5 -7.86 -9.93 14.10
C LEU A 5 -8.41 -10.49 15.43
N ARG A 6 -7.63 -11.22 16.25
CA ARG A 6 -8.15 -11.94 17.42
C ARG A 6 -8.94 -11.03 18.37
N ASN A 7 -8.40 -9.87 18.70
CA ASN A 7 -9.05 -8.92 19.61
C ASN A 7 -10.14 -8.14 18.90
N TYR A 8 -9.91 -7.74 17.64
CA TYR A 8 -10.88 -7.01 16.82
C TYR A 8 -12.19 -7.77 16.63
N ARG A 9 -12.17 -9.12 16.54
CA ARG A 9 -13.37 -9.96 16.48
C ARG A 9 -14.34 -9.79 17.67
N SER A 10 -13.89 -9.21 18.79
CA SER A 10 -14.75 -8.98 19.95
C SER A 10 -15.93 -8.05 19.65
N ILE A 11 -15.81 -7.16 18.65
CA ILE A 11 -16.86 -6.20 18.28
C ILE A 11 -18.14 -6.86 17.75
N ALA A 12 -18.06 -8.10 17.26
CA ALA A 12 -19.21 -8.86 16.76
C ALA A 12 -19.94 -9.67 17.84
N LYS A 13 -19.51 -9.61 19.10
CA LYS A 13 -20.20 -10.29 20.20
C LYS A 13 -21.48 -9.55 20.57
N ALA A 14 -22.55 -10.30 20.84
CA ALA A 14 -23.85 -9.74 21.21
C ALA A 14 -23.79 -8.78 22.43
N ASN A 15 -22.89 -9.06 23.37
CA ASN A 15 -22.70 -8.25 24.58
C ASN A 15 -21.63 -7.15 24.44
N TYR A 16 -21.02 -6.97 23.27
CA TYR A 16 -19.93 -6.00 23.11
C TYR A 16 -20.36 -4.58 23.48
N ILE A 17 -21.48 -4.12 22.92
CA ILE A 17 -22.00 -2.76 23.17
C ILE A 17 -22.40 -2.58 24.64
N SER A 18 -23.11 -3.56 25.23
CA SER A 18 -23.51 -3.49 26.65
C SER A 18 -22.30 -3.43 27.58
N ASN A 19 -21.28 -4.27 27.34
CA ASN A 19 -20.05 -4.22 28.13
C ASN A 19 -19.31 -2.88 27.96
N LEU A 20 -19.42 -2.26 26.78
CA LEU A 20 -18.78 -0.99 26.48
C LEU A 20 -19.53 0.20 27.10
N GLU A 21 -20.86 0.12 27.15
CA GLU A 21 -21.73 1.03 27.90
C GLU A 21 -21.40 0.99 29.40
N ASP A 22 -21.27 -0.22 29.96
CA ASP A 22 -20.85 -0.39 31.36
C ASP A 22 -19.50 0.28 31.61
N LYS A 23 -18.49 0.04 30.76
CA LYS A 23 -17.18 0.69 30.84
C LYS A 23 -17.25 2.21 30.71
N PHE A 24 -18.11 2.70 29.81
CA PHE A 24 -18.30 4.13 29.58
C PHE A 24 -18.82 4.83 30.84
N PHE A 25 -19.85 4.27 31.48
CA PHE A 25 -20.48 4.86 32.66
C PHE A 25 -19.78 4.52 33.98
N THR A 26 -18.84 3.58 33.99
CA THR A 26 -18.09 3.21 35.20
C THR A 26 -16.63 3.64 35.09
N GLU A 27 -15.83 2.93 34.30
CA GLU A 27 -14.38 3.12 34.19
C GLU A 27 -14.05 4.51 33.61
N TYR A 28 -14.61 4.86 32.45
CA TYR A 28 -14.29 6.13 31.79
C TYR A 28 -14.84 7.33 32.57
N TYR A 29 -16.04 7.20 33.14
CA TYR A 29 -16.59 8.19 34.08
C TYR A 29 -15.66 8.43 35.29
N ASN A 30 -15.22 7.37 35.96
CA ASN A 30 -14.34 7.47 37.13
C ASN A 30 -12.97 8.06 36.77
N TYR A 31 -12.45 7.75 35.58
CA TYR A 31 -11.24 8.36 35.06
C TYR A 31 -11.38 9.89 34.93
N LEU A 32 -12.51 10.38 34.41
CA LEU A 32 -12.72 11.82 34.24
C LEU A 32 -12.96 12.56 35.57
N LEU A 33 -13.60 11.92 36.55
CA LEU A 33 -13.80 12.51 37.89
C LEU A 33 -12.49 12.88 38.60
N GLY A 34 -11.36 12.29 38.20
CA GLY A 34 -10.04 12.57 38.77
C GLY A 34 -9.55 14.03 38.58
N GLY A 35 -10.25 14.85 37.80
CA GLY A 35 -9.91 16.27 37.64
C GLY A 35 -11.00 17.16 37.05
N LEU A 36 -12.21 16.64 36.80
CA LEU A 36 -13.29 17.35 36.12
C LEU A 36 -14.62 17.12 36.86
N ASN A 37 -15.57 18.03 36.67
CA ASN A 37 -16.95 17.82 37.08
C ASN A 37 -17.70 17.10 35.95
N VAL A 38 -18.23 15.91 36.23
CA VAL A 38 -18.83 15.03 35.22
C VAL A 38 -20.22 14.58 35.66
N GLU A 39 -21.21 14.79 34.80
CA GLU A 39 -22.58 14.35 35.01
C GLU A 39 -22.92 13.21 34.04
N LYS A 40 -23.60 12.18 34.55
CA LYS A 40 -24.11 11.07 33.75
C LYS A 40 -25.52 11.39 33.25
N ASP A 41 -25.76 11.09 31.99
CA ASP A 41 -27.07 11.14 31.34
C ASP A 41 -27.26 9.79 30.63
N GLU A 42 -27.66 8.78 31.40
CA GLU A 42 -27.78 7.40 30.92
C GLU A 42 -28.91 7.26 29.89
N GLU A 43 -29.99 8.03 30.05
CA GLU A 43 -31.11 8.07 29.11
C GLU A 43 -30.67 8.50 27.70
N ASN A 44 -29.80 9.52 27.61
CA ASN A 44 -29.26 9.99 26.33
C ASN A 44 -27.89 9.39 25.98
N SER A 45 -27.43 8.40 26.75
CA SER A 45 -26.15 7.71 26.53
C SER A 45 -24.94 8.67 26.43
N LEU A 46 -24.85 9.66 27.33
CA LEU A 46 -23.79 10.68 27.30
C LEU A 46 -23.26 11.05 28.69
N LEU A 47 -22.05 11.62 28.70
CA LEU A 47 -21.41 12.27 29.84
C LEU A 47 -21.23 13.75 29.52
N ARG A 48 -21.69 14.62 30.43
CA ARG A 48 -21.46 16.07 30.36
C ARG A 48 -20.23 16.38 31.20
N ILE A 49 -19.26 17.04 30.60
CA ILE A 49 -17.94 17.28 31.19
C ILE A 49 -17.76 18.78 31.33
N ASN A 50 -17.60 19.24 32.56
CA ASN A 50 -17.35 20.63 32.90
C ASN A 50 -16.00 20.72 33.63
N GLY A 51 -15.20 21.71 33.27
CA GLY A 51 -13.90 21.92 33.90
C GLY A 51 -13.27 23.24 33.55
N PHE A 52 -12.00 23.38 33.92
CA PHE A 52 -11.18 24.54 33.58
C PHE A 52 -10.01 24.09 32.71
N ASP A 53 -9.71 24.85 31.66
CA ASP A 53 -8.51 24.63 30.85
C ASP A 53 -7.25 25.10 31.60
N LEU A 54 -6.07 24.93 30.98
CA LEU A 54 -4.78 25.36 31.53
C LEU A 54 -4.67 26.88 31.79
N TYR A 55 -5.63 27.67 31.28
CA TYR A 55 -5.71 29.12 31.45
C TYR A 55 -6.85 29.53 32.38
N ASN A 56 -7.39 28.60 33.18
CA ASN A 56 -8.55 28.80 34.05
C ASN A 56 -9.81 29.29 33.32
N ARG A 57 -9.95 28.99 32.02
CA ARG A 57 -11.19 29.24 31.29
C ARG A 57 -12.09 28.04 31.46
N GLY A 58 -13.31 28.30 31.93
CA GLY A 58 -14.34 27.28 32.00
C GLY A 58 -14.60 26.69 30.61
N PHE A 59 -14.71 25.37 30.53
CA PHE A 59 -15.14 24.68 29.33
C PHE A 59 -16.26 23.69 29.66
N GLN A 60 -17.08 23.45 28.64
CA GLN A 60 -18.11 22.43 28.65
C GLN A 60 -17.94 21.56 27.40
N SER A 61 -17.98 20.25 27.60
CA SER A 61 -17.89 19.26 26.53
C SER A 61 -18.87 18.12 26.80
N THR A 62 -19.22 17.41 25.74
CA THR A 62 -20.09 16.24 25.82
C THR A 62 -19.38 15.06 25.19
N LYS A 63 -19.36 13.94 25.91
CA LYS A 63 -18.93 12.64 25.38
C LYS A 63 -20.14 11.75 25.22
N THR A 64 -20.31 11.11 24.07
CA THR A 64 -21.42 10.18 23.83
C THR A 64 -20.90 8.74 23.80
N LEU A 65 -21.77 7.78 24.08
CA LEU A 65 -21.44 6.37 23.92
C LEU A 65 -21.02 6.06 22.48
N SER A 66 -21.63 6.71 21.48
CA SER A 66 -21.23 6.56 20.07
C SER A 66 -19.78 6.99 19.81
N SER A 67 -19.35 8.14 20.34
CA SER A 67 -17.97 8.60 20.13
C SER A 67 -16.96 7.75 20.91
N TYR A 68 -17.33 7.29 22.10
CA TYR A 68 -16.52 6.34 22.87
C TYR A 68 -16.41 4.97 22.18
N LEU A 69 -17.50 4.45 21.62
CA LEU A 69 -17.51 3.22 20.83
C LEU A 69 -16.55 3.30 19.63
N ILE A 70 -16.57 4.42 18.90
CA ILE A 70 -15.64 4.66 17.79
C ILE A 70 -14.19 4.62 18.27
N GLU A 71 -13.87 5.27 19.39
CA GLU A 71 -12.52 5.28 19.94
C GLU A 71 -12.03 3.89 20.35
N GLU A 72 -12.86 3.10 21.00
CA GLU A 72 -12.51 1.72 21.38
C GLU A 72 -12.34 0.81 20.16
N CYS A 73 -13.19 0.97 19.13
CA CYS A 73 -13.00 0.27 17.86
C CYS A 73 -11.69 0.66 17.17
N ASN A 74 -11.33 1.95 17.17
CA ASN A 74 -10.09 2.44 16.59
C ASN A 74 -8.85 1.86 17.30
N LYS A 75 -8.88 1.71 18.63
CA LYS A 75 -7.79 1.06 19.38
C LYS A 75 -7.62 -0.40 18.97
N LEU A 76 -8.72 -1.15 18.87
CA LEU A 76 -8.68 -2.54 18.43
C LEU A 76 -8.20 -2.66 16.96
N GLU A 77 -8.57 -1.70 16.11
CA GLU A 77 -8.09 -1.61 14.74
C GLU A 77 -6.58 -1.35 14.68
N GLU A 78 -6.07 -0.41 15.47
CA GLU A 78 -4.65 -0.07 15.53
C GLU A 78 -3.80 -1.26 16.01
N ASP A 79 -4.26 -1.98 17.03
CA ASP A 79 -3.63 -3.22 17.50
C ASP A 79 -3.60 -4.29 16.37
N ALA A 80 -4.73 -4.49 15.70
CA ALA A 80 -4.83 -5.45 14.61
C ALA A 80 -3.93 -5.08 13.43
N ARG A 81 -3.88 -3.78 13.08
CA ARG A 81 -3.04 -3.25 12.00
C ARG A 81 -1.57 -3.46 12.33
N THR A 82 -1.13 -3.12 13.53
CA THR A 82 0.27 -3.33 13.96
C THR A 82 0.71 -4.78 13.73
N LEU A 83 -0.13 -5.74 14.11
CA LEU A 83 0.15 -7.17 13.88
C LEU A 83 0.13 -7.57 12.40
N ILE A 84 -0.77 -7.00 11.60
CA ILE A 84 -0.81 -7.21 10.15
C ILE A 84 0.49 -6.69 9.52
N ASP A 85 0.89 -5.47 9.87
CA ASP A 85 2.09 -4.79 9.35
C ASP A 85 3.34 -5.63 9.66
N GLU A 86 3.50 -6.10 10.90
CA GLU A 86 4.60 -6.98 11.32
C GLU A 86 4.67 -8.27 10.49
N ILE A 87 3.52 -8.92 10.27
CA ILE A 87 3.48 -10.17 9.49
C ILE A 87 3.80 -9.89 8.03
N VAL A 88 3.21 -8.86 7.43
CA VAL A 88 3.47 -8.49 6.03
C VAL A 88 4.95 -8.20 5.82
N LEU A 89 5.57 -7.42 6.71
CA LEU A 89 7.01 -7.11 6.65
C LEU A 89 7.89 -8.35 6.82
N SER A 90 7.44 -9.35 7.58
CA SER A 90 8.15 -10.63 7.73
C SER A 90 8.07 -11.54 6.51
N LEU A 91 7.06 -11.34 5.65
CA LEU A 91 6.88 -12.13 4.43
C LEU A 91 7.72 -11.53 3.31
N LEU A 92 8.84 -12.16 2.95
CA LEU A 92 9.74 -11.69 1.87
C LEU A 92 9.15 -11.80 0.45
N ASP A 93 8.01 -12.47 0.30
CA ASP A 93 7.39 -12.78 -1.00
C ASP A 93 6.08 -12.00 -1.17
N ASP A 94 6.04 -11.12 -2.17
CA ASP A 94 4.87 -10.31 -2.52
C ASP A 94 3.60 -11.15 -2.76
N GLN A 95 3.70 -12.35 -3.31
CA GLN A 95 2.54 -13.21 -3.51
C GLN A 95 1.96 -13.67 -2.18
N LYS A 96 2.82 -14.06 -1.23
CA LYS A 96 2.39 -14.47 0.12
C LYS A 96 1.81 -13.30 0.89
N GLN A 97 2.38 -12.10 0.77
CA GLN A 97 1.79 -10.89 1.34
C GLN A 97 0.38 -10.64 0.79
N ARG A 98 0.19 -10.75 -0.53
CA ARG A 98 -1.12 -10.58 -1.18
C ARG A 98 -2.15 -11.61 -0.72
N GLU A 99 -1.76 -12.89 -0.66
CA GLU A 99 -2.63 -13.96 -0.17
C GLU A 99 -3.00 -13.77 1.30
N PHE A 100 -2.04 -13.35 2.14
CA PHE A 100 -2.28 -13.04 3.53
C PHE A 100 -3.31 -11.92 3.70
N ILE A 101 -3.12 -10.79 3.01
CA ILE A 101 -4.06 -9.66 3.07
C ILE A 101 -5.43 -10.05 2.53
N LYS A 102 -5.49 -10.85 1.46
CA LYS A 102 -6.77 -11.38 0.95
C LYS A 102 -7.50 -12.20 2.02
N ASN A 103 -6.79 -13.04 2.76
CA ASN A 103 -7.37 -13.83 3.85
C ASN A 103 -7.91 -12.92 4.96
N ILE A 104 -7.14 -11.91 5.38
CA ILE A 104 -7.59 -10.91 6.36
C ILE A 104 -8.87 -10.20 5.89
N SER A 105 -8.92 -9.78 4.62
CA SER A 105 -10.12 -9.15 4.06
C SER A 105 -11.33 -10.09 4.02
N THR A 106 -11.14 -11.37 3.70
CA THR A 106 -12.21 -12.37 3.78
C THR A 106 -12.72 -12.52 5.22
N GLU A 107 -11.82 -12.52 6.21
CA GLU A 107 -12.24 -12.59 7.61
C GLU A 107 -12.96 -11.34 8.09
N LEU A 108 -12.54 -10.15 7.65
CA LEU A 108 -13.27 -8.91 7.93
C LEU A 108 -14.68 -8.93 7.31
N GLN A 109 -14.84 -9.53 6.12
CA GLN A 109 -16.17 -9.73 5.53
C GLN A 109 -17.03 -10.68 6.37
N VAL A 110 -16.47 -11.81 6.83
CA VAL A 110 -17.17 -12.73 7.75
C VAL A 110 -17.56 -12.02 9.04
N LEU A 111 -16.69 -11.16 9.58
CA LEU A 111 -16.97 -10.37 10.76
C LEU A 111 -18.10 -9.35 10.52
N TYR A 112 -18.08 -8.68 9.37
CA TYR A 112 -19.13 -7.75 8.95
C TYR A 112 -20.50 -8.45 8.87
N ASP A 113 -20.55 -9.64 8.27
CA ASP A 113 -21.78 -10.43 8.19
C ASP A 113 -22.23 -10.92 9.57
N ALA A 114 -21.29 -11.32 10.45
CA ALA A 114 -21.62 -11.66 11.83
C ALA A 114 -22.23 -10.47 12.61
N ILE A 115 -21.74 -9.24 12.39
CA ILE A 115 -22.33 -8.03 12.99
C ILE A 115 -23.70 -7.73 12.41
N LYS A 116 -24.03 -8.13 11.18
CA LYS A 116 -25.39 -7.97 10.65
C LYS A 116 -26.40 -8.90 11.32
N GLU A 117 -25.98 -10.15 11.52
CA GLU A 117 -26.88 -11.21 12.00
C GLU A 117 -26.96 -11.32 13.52
N VAL A 118 -26.02 -10.73 14.27
CA VAL A 118 -26.02 -10.83 15.73
C VAL A 118 -27.27 -10.17 16.33
N GLU A 119 -27.96 -10.89 17.21
CA GLU A 119 -29.09 -10.34 17.96
C GLU A 119 -28.58 -9.36 19.02
N LEU A 120 -28.96 -8.09 18.89
CA LEU A 120 -28.64 -7.05 19.86
C LEU A 120 -29.89 -6.70 20.68
N GLN A 121 -29.67 -6.16 21.88
CA GLN A 121 -30.76 -5.54 22.62
C GLN A 121 -31.34 -4.37 21.81
N ALA A 122 -32.67 -4.17 21.85
CA ALA A 122 -33.33 -3.14 21.05
C ALA A 122 -32.73 -1.73 21.19
N LYS A 123 -32.30 -1.35 22.41
CA LYS A 123 -31.64 -0.07 22.68
C LYS A 123 -30.26 0.08 22.00
N ASN A 124 -29.60 -1.04 21.69
CA ASN A 124 -28.25 -1.07 21.12
C ASN A 124 -28.25 -1.15 19.59
N GLU A 125 -29.39 -1.41 18.96
CA GLU A 125 -29.51 -1.51 17.50
C GLU A 125 -29.02 -0.24 16.78
N ILE A 126 -29.19 0.92 17.40
CA ILE A 126 -28.75 2.22 16.86
C ILE A 126 -27.22 2.29 16.63
N TYR A 127 -26.43 1.46 17.30
CA TYR A 127 -24.97 1.43 17.18
C TYR A 127 -24.48 0.42 16.14
N ARG A 128 -25.34 -0.49 15.65
CA ARG A 128 -24.97 -1.47 14.62
C ARG A 128 -24.36 -0.81 13.37
N PRO A 129 -24.92 0.30 12.83
CA PRO A 129 -24.31 0.98 11.68
C PRO A 129 -22.89 1.48 11.95
N ILE A 130 -22.57 1.87 13.19
CA ILE A 130 -21.21 2.29 13.57
C ILE A 130 -20.25 1.12 13.45
N LEU A 131 -20.59 -0.03 14.05
CA LEU A 131 -19.76 -1.24 13.98
C LEU A 131 -19.54 -1.71 12.53
N LEU A 132 -20.60 -1.74 11.73
CA LEU A 132 -20.51 -2.11 10.31
C LEU A 132 -19.61 -1.15 9.53
N ASN A 133 -19.74 0.16 9.75
CA ASN A 133 -18.91 1.16 9.08
C ASN A 133 -17.43 1.05 9.49
N GLN A 134 -17.15 0.71 10.76
CA GLN A 134 -15.77 0.49 11.22
C GLN A 134 -15.12 -0.70 10.50
N VAL A 135 -15.79 -1.85 10.42
CA VAL A 135 -15.25 -3.02 9.73
C VAL A 135 -15.04 -2.76 8.24
N ASP A 136 -16.01 -2.11 7.59
CA ASP A 136 -15.92 -1.77 6.16
C ASP A 136 -14.79 -0.76 5.88
N SER A 137 -14.64 0.26 6.74
CA SER A 137 -13.57 1.25 6.62
C SER A 137 -12.19 0.62 6.82
N PHE A 138 -12.06 -0.27 7.81
CA PHE A 138 -10.80 -0.98 8.05
C PHE A 138 -10.43 -1.88 6.87
N ASN A 139 -11.40 -2.62 6.30
CA ASN A 139 -11.16 -3.47 5.14
C ASN A 139 -10.73 -2.63 3.91
N LYS A 140 -11.38 -1.49 3.68
CA LYS A 140 -10.99 -0.53 2.64
C LYS A 140 -9.58 0.03 2.86
N LEU A 141 -9.22 0.34 4.11
CA LEU A 141 -7.89 0.81 4.46
C LEU A 141 -6.82 -0.25 4.13
N LEU A 142 -7.04 -1.50 4.52
CA LEU A 142 -6.12 -2.60 4.19
C LEU A 142 -5.94 -2.77 2.69
N HIS A 143 -7.03 -2.65 1.92
CA HIS A 143 -6.94 -2.66 0.46
C HIS A 143 -6.15 -1.46 -0.09
N ALA A 144 -6.35 -0.26 0.46
CA ALA A 144 -5.62 0.92 0.03
C ALA A 144 -4.11 0.85 0.33
N LEU A 145 -3.73 0.23 1.45
CA LEU A 145 -2.34 0.09 1.89
C LEU A 145 -1.60 -1.04 1.17
N TYR A 146 -2.27 -2.19 1.01
CA TYR A 146 -1.60 -3.45 0.67
C TYR A 146 -2.01 -4.09 -0.65
N GLN A 147 -3.17 -3.74 -1.22
CA GLN A 147 -3.36 -4.10 -2.60
C GLN A 147 -2.43 -3.24 -3.44
N PRO A 148 -1.75 -3.83 -4.44
CA PRO A 148 -1.11 -3.00 -5.44
C PRO A 148 -2.21 -2.08 -5.94
N LYS A 149 -2.01 -0.76 -5.84
CA LYS A 149 -2.76 0.17 -6.68
C LYS A 149 -2.72 -0.49 -8.04
N LYS A 150 -3.88 -0.93 -8.57
CA LYS A 150 -3.96 -1.18 -10.01
C LYS A 150 -3.28 0.04 -10.57
N GLN A 151 -2.13 -0.14 -11.21
CA GLN A 151 -1.54 0.96 -11.95
C GLN A 151 -2.69 1.39 -12.84
N ASN A 152 -3.31 2.51 -12.49
CA ASN A 152 -4.30 3.11 -13.34
C ASN A 152 -3.52 3.31 -14.62
N SER A 153 -3.89 2.51 -15.61
CA SER A 153 -3.53 2.60 -17.01
C SER A 153 -4.03 3.94 -17.53
N GLY A 154 -3.43 5.02 -17.04
CA GLY A 154 -3.92 6.39 -17.13
C GLY A 154 -2.85 7.41 -16.74
N ASN A 155 -1.92 7.08 -15.84
CA ASN A 155 -0.64 7.79 -15.74
C ASN A 155 0.45 6.85 -16.25
N ALA A 156 0.58 6.76 -17.57
CA ALA A 156 1.76 6.18 -18.17
C ALA A 156 2.98 6.88 -17.53
N ILE A 157 3.86 6.10 -16.91
CA ILE A 157 5.21 6.59 -16.59
C ILE A 157 5.72 7.21 -17.90
N PRO A 158 6.08 8.51 -17.92
CA PRO A 158 6.47 9.16 -19.16
C PRO A 158 7.65 8.38 -19.75
N LYS A 159 7.42 7.78 -20.92
CA LYS A 159 8.46 7.07 -21.65
C LYS A 159 9.35 8.10 -22.34
N ILE A 160 10.63 7.76 -22.46
CA ILE A 160 11.62 8.56 -23.17
C ILE A 160 11.40 8.36 -24.67
N GLN A 161 11.00 9.42 -25.37
CA GLN A 161 10.97 9.40 -26.84
C GLN A 161 12.39 9.49 -27.37
N TRP A 162 12.84 8.43 -28.02
CA TRP A 162 14.14 8.38 -28.66
C TRP A 162 14.02 8.95 -30.08
N LEU A 163 14.62 10.12 -30.30
CA LEU A 163 14.47 10.88 -31.55
C LEU A 163 15.27 10.31 -32.72
N GLU A 164 16.20 9.39 -32.44
CA GLU A 164 17.03 8.72 -33.45
C GLU A 164 16.45 7.33 -33.79
N SER A 165 17.14 6.57 -34.66
CA SER A 165 16.68 5.24 -35.01
C SER A 165 16.70 4.26 -33.81
N THR A 166 15.68 3.41 -33.70
CA THR A 166 15.60 2.33 -32.71
C THR A 166 16.81 1.39 -32.77
N ASN A 167 17.37 1.19 -33.97
CA ASN A 167 18.58 0.42 -34.16
C ASN A 167 19.78 1.04 -33.44
N LEU A 168 19.94 2.38 -33.51
CA LEU A 168 21.01 3.08 -32.81
C LEU A 168 20.90 2.94 -31.29
N LEU A 169 19.70 3.13 -30.75
CA LEU A 169 19.43 2.93 -29.31
C LEU A 169 19.79 1.51 -28.88
N THR A 170 19.35 0.52 -29.66
CA THR A 170 19.56 -0.88 -29.31
C THR A 170 21.04 -1.28 -29.44
N THR A 171 21.75 -0.72 -30.44
CA THR A 171 23.19 -0.89 -30.62
C THR A 171 23.98 -0.28 -29.45
N LEU A 172 23.57 0.89 -28.95
CA LEU A 172 24.18 1.50 -27.76
C LEU A 172 24.06 0.59 -26.53
N PHE A 173 22.86 0.11 -26.21
CA PHE A 173 22.65 -0.75 -25.04
C PHE A 173 23.34 -2.11 -25.18
N TYR A 174 23.38 -2.66 -26.40
CA TYR A 174 24.16 -3.85 -26.70
C TYR A 174 25.64 -3.66 -26.34
N GLU A 175 26.20 -2.49 -26.63
CA GLU A 175 27.62 -2.20 -26.41
C GLU A 175 27.97 -1.85 -24.99
N LEU A 176 27.04 -1.22 -24.26
CA LEU A 176 27.14 -1.06 -22.82
C LEU A 176 27.16 -2.43 -22.13
N LEU A 177 26.40 -3.40 -22.64
CA LEU A 177 26.36 -4.77 -22.13
C LEU A 177 27.60 -5.61 -22.50
N ASN A 178 28.11 -5.48 -23.73
CA ASN A 178 29.14 -6.40 -24.27
C ASN A 178 30.52 -5.75 -24.50
N GLY A 179 30.65 -4.45 -24.23
CA GLY A 179 31.81 -3.63 -24.54
C GLY A 179 31.84 -3.15 -25.99
N GLN A 180 32.45 -1.98 -26.25
CA GLN A 180 32.56 -1.42 -27.60
C GLN A 180 33.66 -2.09 -28.43
N LYS A 181 33.40 -2.23 -29.75
CA LYS A 181 34.36 -2.79 -30.72
C LYS A 181 35.61 -1.90 -30.89
N LYS A 182 35.48 -0.58 -30.84
CA LYS A 182 36.59 0.38 -31.06
C LYS A 182 37.71 0.22 -30.02
N ALA A 183 37.38 -0.03 -28.76
CA ALA A 183 38.40 -0.26 -27.74
C ALA A 183 39.05 -1.66 -27.83
N LYS A 184 38.35 -2.67 -28.41
CA LYS A 184 39.01 -3.93 -28.83
C LYS A 184 40.00 -3.72 -29.98
N GLN A 185 39.65 -2.87 -30.96
CA GLN A 185 40.52 -2.54 -32.10
C GLN A 185 41.75 -1.71 -31.72
N LYS A 186 41.67 -0.91 -30.64
CA LYS A 186 42.81 -0.17 -30.06
C LYS A 186 43.71 -1.01 -29.12
N GLY A 187 43.52 -2.33 -29.06
CA GLY A 187 44.36 -3.22 -28.23
C GLY A 187 44.06 -3.20 -26.73
N VAL A 188 42.95 -2.58 -26.30
CA VAL A 188 42.53 -2.62 -24.89
C VAL A 188 41.87 -3.97 -24.64
N SER A 189 42.61 -4.88 -24.00
CA SER A 189 42.27 -6.30 -23.88
C SER A 189 41.04 -6.63 -23.03
N ASN A 190 40.38 -5.62 -22.44
CA ASN A 190 39.14 -5.81 -21.69
C ASN A 190 38.31 -4.52 -21.68
N THR A 191 37.49 -4.30 -22.71
CA THR A 191 36.33 -3.42 -22.55
C THR A 191 35.34 -4.12 -21.63
N LYS A 192 35.54 -3.95 -20.32
CA LYS A 192 34.59 -4.47 -19.34
C LYS A 192 33.20 -3.94 -19.69
N PRO A 193 32.15 -4.78 -19.61
CA PRO A 193 30.77 -4.31 -19.68
C PRO A 193 30.58 -3.09 -18.80
N PHE A 194 30.00 -2.03 -19.36
CA PHE A 194 29.60 -0.85 -18.61
C PHE A 194 28.37 -1.15 -17.75
N ILE A 195 27.57 -2.13 -18.17
CA ILE A 195 26.38 -2.59 -17.48
C ILE A 195 26.46 -4.10 -17.30
N ARG A 196 26.12 -4.59 -16.09
CA ARG A 196 25.93 -6.01 -15.79
C ARG A 196 24.44 -6.31 -15.69
N ALA A 197 23.86 -6.89 -16.74
CA ALA A 197 22.45 -7.27 -16.81
C ALA A 197 22.29 -8.50 -17.72
N LYS A 198 21.14 -9.18 -17.69
CA LYS A 198 20.81 -10.16 -18.75
C LYS A 198 20.29 -9.42 -19.99
N THR A 199 20.47 -9.98 -21.17
CA THR A 199 19.90 -9.42 -22.41
C THR A 199 18.39 -9.21 -22.30
N THR A 200 17.69 -10.13 -21.64
CA THR A 200 16.24 -10.02 -21.36
C THR A 200 15.87 -8.81 -20.49
N ASP A 201 16.76 -8.40 -19.58
CA ASP A 201 16.54 -7.25 -18.72
C ASP A 201 16.70 -5.95 -19.52
N ILE A 202 17.65 -5.92 -20.46
CA ILE A 202 17.84 -4.81 -21.40
C ILE A 202 16.66 -4.72 -22.38
N GLU A 203 16.18 -5.84 -22.91
CA GLU A 203 14.97 -5.88 -23.75
C GLU A 203 13.79 -5.24 -23.03
N LYS A 204 13.55 -5.69 -21.79
CA LYS A 204 12.47 -5.16 -20.96
C LYS A 204 12.65 -3.68 -20.66
N LEU A 205 13.86 -3.24 -20.30
CA LEU A 205 14.19 -1.84 -20.05
C LEU A 205 13.86 -0.96 -21.27
N LEU A 206 14.22 -1.39 -22.47
CA LEU A 206 13.94 -0.66 -23.71
C LEU A 206 12.43 -0.57 -23.98
N ILE A 207 11.72 -1.69 -23.89
CA ILE A 207 10.27 -1.75 -24.18
C ILE A 207 9.46 -0.94 -23.15
N ASP A 208 9.83 -1.02 -21.87
CA ASP A 208 9.07 -0.42 -20.79
C ASP A 208 9.30 1.09 -20.70
N ASN A 209 10.48 1.59 -21.11
CA ASN A 209 10.87 2.98 -20.86
C ASN A 209 11.03 3.85 -22.11
N PHE A 210 11.07 3.30 -23.32
CA PHE A 210 11.32 4.09 -24.53
C PHE A 210 10.17 4.04 -25.55
N LEU A 211 10.05 5.13 -26.31
CA LEU A 211 9.27 5.24 -27.54
C LEU A 211 10.22 5.49 -28.72
N ASP A 212 9.80 5.15 -29.93
CA ASP A 212 10.53 5.50 -31.15
C ASP A 212 10.41 6.99 -31.50
N SER A 213 11.03 7.40 -32.60
CA SER A 213 11.03 8.78 -33.09
C SER A 213 9.62 9.31 -33.38
N ASP A 214 8.66 8.43 -33.68
CA ASP A 214 7.26 8.77 -33.97
C ASP A 214 6.38 8.75 -32.70
N GLY A 215 6.97 8.49 -31.53
CA GLY A 215 6.25 8.39 -30.26
C GLY A 215 5.51 7.06 -30.07
N LYS A 216 5.82 6.03 -30.87
CA LYS A 216 5.20 4.70 -30.76
C LYS A 216 6.02 3.77 -29.87
N PRO A 217 5.37 2.79 -29.20
CA PRO A 217 6.08 1.78 -28.42
C PRO A 217 7.07 0.99 -29.27
N LEU A 218 8.26 0.72 -28.72
CA LEU A 218 9.24 -0.12 -29.37
C LEU A 218 8.72 -1.56 -29.54
N SER A 219 8.85 -2.12 -30.75
CA SER A 219 8.44 -3.48 -31.03
C SER A 219 9.38 -4.51 -30.36
N PRO A 220 8.86 -5.46 -29.55
CA PRO A 220 9.69 -6.48 -28.92
C PRO A 220 10.49 -7.34 -29.90
N THR A 221 9.93 -7.64 -31.07
CA THR A 221 10.61 -8.43 -32.10
C THR A 221 11.76 -7.66 -32.74
N THR A 222 11.59 -6.35 -32.91
CA THR A 222 12.62 -5.45 -33.43
C THR A 222 13.78 -5.32 -32.46
N ILE A 223 13.50 -5.10 -31.17
CA ILE A 223 14.54 -5.00 -30.13
C ILE A 223 15.32 -6.31 -29.99
N LYS A 224 14.62 -7.45 -29.96
CA LYS A 224 15.26 -8.77 -29.95
C LYS A 224 16.18 -8.99 -31.14
N THR A 225 15.77 -8.54 -32.33
CA THR A 225 16.56 -8.70 -33.56
C THR A 225 17.89 -7.94 -33.46
N TYR A 226 17.86 -6.69 -33.00
CA TYR A 226 19.06 -5.86 -32.88
C TYR A 226 19.98 -6.25 -31.71
N LEU A 227 19.43 -6.76 -30.60
CA LEU A 227 20.22 -7.28 -29.47
C LEU A 227 20.82 -8.66 -29.75
N ASN A 228 20.37 -9.38 -30.78
CA ASN A 228 20.85 -10.72 -31.08
C ASN A 228 22.33 -10.72 -31.53
N ASN A 229 23.13 -11.61 -30.94
CA ASN A 229 24.54 -11.82 -31.26
C ASN A 229 24.78 -12.42 -32.66
N SER A 230 23.81 -13.14 -33.20
CA SER A 230 23.95 -13.87 -34.47
C SER A 230 23.66 -13.04 -35.72
N ARG A 231 23.26 -11.78 -35.58
CA ARG A 231 22.92 -10.87 -36.70
C ARG A 231 23.62 -9.52 -36.60
N PRO A 232 24.97 -9.48 -36.65
CA PRO A 232 25.73 -8.24 -36.50
C PRO A 232 25.44 -7.20 -37.60
N GLU A 233 25.00 -7.62 -38.79
CA GLU A 233 24.61 -6.79 -39.93
C GLU A 233 23.41 -5.88 -39.66
N THR A 234 22.62 -6.21 -38.63
CA THR A 234 21.46 -5.42 -38.27
C THR A 234 21.82 -4.20 -37.43
N ARG A 235 23.08 -4.05 -37.00
CA ARG A 235 23.55 -2.99 -36.10
C ARG A 235 24.06 -1.79 -36.88
N VAL A 236 24.07 -0.62 -36.24
CA VAL A 236 24.57 0.60 -36.87
C VAL A 236 26.10 0.56 -37.00
N ASP A 237 26.59 0.70 -38.23
CA ASP A 237 28.02 0.78 -38.55
C ASP A 237 28.56 2.22 -38.48
N PHE A 238 29.88 2.37 -38.53
CA PHE A 238 30.54 3.67 -38.61
C PHE A 238 30.19 4.39 -39.93
N PRO A 239 29.96 5.73 -39.94
CA PRO A 239 30.13 6.70 -38.85
C PRO A 239 28.86 7.02 -38.02
N GLY A 240 27.72 6.38 -38.31
CA GLY A 240 26.42 6.72 -37.69
C GLY A 240 26.23 6.21 -36.25
N ARG A 241 27.29 5.71 -35.62
CA ARG A 241 27.27 5.02 -34.32
C ARG A 241 27.68 5.96 -33.19
N ILE A 242 27.02 5.84 -32.03
CA ILE A 242 27.40 6.55 -30.81
C ILE A 242 28.66 5.88 -30.23
N GLU A 243 29.77 6.61 -30.23
CA GLU A 243 31.03 6.17 -29.64
C GLU A 243 31.19 6.72 -28.23
N LEU A 244 31.64 5.87 -27.31
CA LEU A 244 32.02 6.32 -25.97
C LEU A 244 33.50 6.71 -26.02
N ASP A 245 33.83 7.89 -25.52
CA ASP A 245 35.22 8.30 -25.40
C ASP A 245 35.88 7.57 -24.23
N PHE A 246 36.91 6.79 -24.56
CA PHE A 246 37.79 6.16 -23.58
C PHE A 246 38.92 7.14 -23.28
N LYS A 247 38.92 7.72 -22.07
CA LYS A 247 40.08 8.44 -21.53
C LYS A 247 41.08 7.47 -20.93
#